data_AF-A0A482VVF9-F1
#
_entry.id   AF-A0A482VVF9-F1
#
_cell.length_a   1.000
_cell.length_b   1.000
_cell.length_c   1.000
_cell.angle_alpha   90.00
_cell.angle_beta   90.00
_cell.angle_gamma   90.00
#
_symmetry.space_group_name_H-M   'P 1'
#
loop_
_entity.id
_entity.type
_entity.pdbx_description
1 polymer ?
#
loop_
_entity_poly.entity_id
_entity_poly.type
_entity_poly.pdbx_seq_one_letter_code
_entity_poly.pdbx_strand_id
1 'polypeptide(L)'
;MSSYNDYVDVVNVTHTISSGATFESLKKNIDETVNKVVGFLKIFLGINFLFGELPQVNIQKCLGNGQLIVWASQGIAELASASLSEDKYGIVQKDLPVIITTLVQLKQSLDKLNKVPALTRKVAALDDFNYKMKNAVTAAVKHSLFNICLNFGEYFNDFPLSKDVLQYLQVNIMLKNCN
;
A
#
# COMPACT_ATOMS: atom_id res chain seq x y z
N MET A 1 0.77 -84.91 63.46
CA MET A 1 0.59 -84.93 62.00
C MET A 1 0.53 -83.47 61.54
N SER A 2 1.70 -82.90 61.19
CA SER A 2 2.05 -82.40 59.85
C SER A 2 1.18 -81.22 59.38
N SER A 3 1.63 -79.97 59.53
CA SER A 3 2.53 -79.19 58.64
C SER A 3 1.80 -78.59 57.44
N TYR A 4 1.69 -77.26 57.34
CA TYR A 4 2.49 -76.43 56.43
C TYR A 4 2.08 -74.94 56.54
N ASN A 5 3.08 -74.09 56.81
CA ASN A 5 3.07 -72.63 56.69
C ASN A 5 3.46 -72.29 55.25
N ASP A 6 2.86 -71.29 54.61
CA ASP A 6 3.41 -70.72 53.38
C ASP A 6 3.56 -69.21 53.47
N TYR A 7 4.64 -68.75 52.86
CA TYR A 7 5.40 -67.55 53.18
C TYR A 7 4.91 -66.28 52.47
N VAL A 8 5.33 -65.16 53.06
CA VAL A 8 5.22 -63.77 52.60
C VAL A 8 6.34 -63.47 51.60
N ASP A 9 6.05 -62.77 50.49
CA ASP A 9 7.07 -62.09 49.69
C ASP A 9 6.65 -60.64 49.38
N VAL A 10 7.25 -59.71 50.13
CA VAL A 10 7.21 -58.26 49.88
C VAL A 10 8.50 -57.90 49.16
N VAL A 11 8.45 -57.79 47.83
CA VAL A 11 9.62 -57.35 47.04
C VAL A 11 9.68 -55.82 47.08
N ASN A 12 10.52 -55.31 47.97
CA ASN A 12 10.87 -53.89 48.05
C ASN A 12 11.96 -53.58 47.01
N VAL A 13 11.56 -53.08 45.84
CA VAL A 13 12.52 -52.64 44.81
C VAL A 13 12.88 -51.17 45.04
N THR A 14 13.94 -50.94 45.82
CA THR A 14 14.64 -49.66 45.86
C THR A 14 15.54 -49.55 44.64
N HIS A 15 15.15 -48.75 43.64
CA HIS A 15 16.07 -48.32 42.58
C HIS A 15 16.65 -46.95 42.94
N THR A 16 17.95 -46.97 43.20
CA THR A 16 18.80 -45.81 43.44
C THR A 16 18.87 -44.90 42.20
N ILE A 17 18.64 -43.62 42.44
CA ILE A 17 18.65 -42.53 41.46
C ILE A 17 20.12 -42.21 41.10
N SER A 18 20.48 -42.34 39.82
CA SER A 18 21.70 -41.77 39.23
C SER A 18 21.31 -40.61 38.31
N SER A 19 21.32 -39.38 38.83
CA SER A 19 20.74 -38.19 38.19
C SER A 19 21.75 -37.12 37.73
N GLY A 20 23.06 -37.36 37.78
CA GLY A 20 24.07 -36.32 37.55
C GLY A 20 24.43 -36.03 36.08
N ALA A 21 24.54 -37.06 35.23
CA ALA A 21 25.16 -36.91 33.89
C ALA A 21 24.18 -36.47 32.78
N THR A 22 22.88 -36.67 32.97
CA THR A 22 21.84 -36.40 31.95
C THR A 22 21.30 -34.97 32.01
N PHE A 23 21.44 -34.28 33.14
CA PHE A 23 20.89 -32.93 33.32
C PHE A 23 21.75 -31.85 32.64
N GLU A 24 23.08 -32.02 32.65
CA GLU A 24 24.03 -31.10 32.01
C GLU A 24 23.92 -31.10 30.47
N SER A 25 23.67 -32.27 29.86
CA SER A 25 23.47 -32.36 28.42
C SER A 25 22.12 -31.79 27.97
N LEU A 26 21.07 -31.93 28.79
CA LEU A 26 19.77 -31.28 28.54
C LEU A 26 19.86 -29.76 28.69
N LYS A 27 20.57 -29.26 29.71
CA LYS A 27 20.78 -27.82 29.93
C LYS A 27 21.51 -27.16 28.76
N LYS A 28 22.57 -27.78 28.24
CA LYS A 28 23.29 -27.29 27.05
C LYS A 28 22.41 -27.23 25.80
N ASN A 29 21.57 -28.23 25.54
CA ASN A 29 20.66 -28.23 24.39
C ASN A 29 19.55 -27.17 24.50
N ILE A 30 19.10 -26.88 25.73
CA ILE A 30 18.13 -25.81 26.00
C ILE A 30 18.76 -24.44 25.77
N ASP A 31 19.97 -24.21 26.30
CA ASP A 31 20.67 -22.93 26.16
C ASP A 31 21.01 -22.60 24.70
N GLU A 32 21.37 -23.61 23.90
CA GLU A 32 21.60 -23.44 22.45
C GLU A 32 20.31 -23.11 21.68
N THR A 33 19.18 -23.68 22.10
CA THR A 33 17.88 -23.42 21.47
C THR A 33 17.35 -22.03 21.83
N VAL A 34 17.50 -21.62 23.10
CA VAL A 34 17.10 -20.30 23.60
C VAL A 34 17.91 -19.20 22.92
N ASN A 35 19.22 -19.37 22.77
CA ASN A 35 20.06 -18.37 22.11
C ASN A 35 19.73 -18.20 20.61
N LYS A 36 19.36 -19.29 19.92
CA LYS A 36 18.85 -19.20 18.54
C LYS A 36 17.53 -18.42 18.50
N VAL A 37 16.57 -18.76 19.36
CA VAL A 37 15.26 -18.07 19.42
C VAL A 37 15.41 -16.59 19.78
N VAL A 38 16.28 -16.23 20.73
CA VAL A 38 16.57 -14.84 21.09
C VAL A 38 17.25 -14.09 19.94
N GLY A 39 18.17 -14.74 19.21
CA GLY A 39 18.78 -14.18 18.01
C GLY A 39 17.75 -13.90 16.92
N PHE A 40 16.87 -14.87 16.65
CA PHE A 40 15.76 -14.71 15.70
C PHE A 40 14.79 -13.60 16.14
N LEU A 41 14.44 -13.54 17.42
CA LEU A 41 13.51 -12.52 17.94
C LEU A 41 14.13 -11.12 17.89
N LYS A 42 15.42 -10.96 18.19
CA LYS A 42 16.14 -9.67 18.07
C LYS A 42 16.23 -9.18 16.62
N ILE A 43 16.47 -10.08 15.67
CA ILE A 43 16.48 -9.75 14.24
C ILE A 43 15.06 -9.40 13.77
N PHE A 44 14.07 -10.19 14.18
CA PHE A 44 12.68 -10.01 13.79
C PHE A 44 12.06 -8.74 14.35
N LEU A 45 12.30 -8.40 15.63
CA LEU A 45 11.84 -7.15 16.23
C LEU A 45 12.73 -5.96 15.87
N GLY A 46 14.05 -6.09 15.87
CA GLY A 46 14.96 -4.95 15.72
C GLY A 46 15.08 -4.43 14.28
N ILE A 47 15.31 -5.33 13.32
CA ILE A 47 15.57 -4.94 11.93
C ILE A 47 14.26 -4.69 11.17
N ASN A 48 13.20 -5.49 11.39
CA ASN A 48 11.91 -5.21 10.74
C ASN A 48 11.19 -4.00 11.32
N PHE A 49 11.38 -3.65 12.59
CA PHE A 49 10.76 -2.44 13.14
C PHE A 49 11.45 -1.16 12.63
N LEU A 50 12.79 -1.17 12.57
CA LEU A 50 13.55 -0.01 12.08
C LEU A 50 13.58 0.12 10.55
N PHE A 51 13.50 -0.99 9.80
CA PHE A 51 13.55 -0.97 8.32
C PHE A 51 12.25 -1.41 7.63
N GLY A 52 11.26 -1.91 8.36
CA GLY A 52 9.93 -2.24 7.82
C GLY A 52 9.03 -1.03 7.63
N GLU A 53 9.33 0.09 8.29
CA GLU A 53 8.59 1.35 8.18
C GLU A 53 9.47 2.52 7.73
N LEU A 54 9.73 2.60 6.43
CA LEU A 54 10.12 3.87 5.79
C LEU A 54 9.30 4.24 4.53
N PRO A 55 8.61 3.32 3.81
CA PRO A 55 7.74 3.72 2.72
C PRO A 55 6.42 4.34 3.19
N GLN A 56 5.85 3.84 4.29
CA GLN A 56 4.49 4.20 4.72
C GLN A 56 4.38 5.66 5.18
N VAL A 57 5.35 6.17 5.96
CA VAL A 57 5.35 7.56 6.46
C VAL A 57 5.45 8.57 5.32
N ASN A 58 6.24 8.27 4.28
CA ASN A 58 6.35 9.15 3.11
C ASN A 58 5.06 9.16 2.28
N ILE A 59 4.39 8.01 2.16
CA ILE A 59 3.11 7.91 1.47
C ILE A 59 2.02 8.64 2.25
N GLN A 60 2.00 8.51 3.57
CA GLN A 60 1.06 9.21 4.44
C GLN A 60 1.27 10.72 4.42
N LYS A 61 2.52 11.20 4.36
CA LYS A 61 2.80 12.64 4.17
C LYS A 61 2.34 13.14 2.80
N CYS A 62 2.54 12.35 1.74
CA CYS A 62 2.10 12.71 0.39
C CYS A 62 0.56 12.73 0.27
N LEU A 63 -0.11 11.72 0.83
CA LEU A 63 -1.56 11.60 0.82
C LEU A 63 -2.26 12.43 1.90
N GLY A 64 -1.56 12.89 2.94
CA GLY A 64 -2.09 13.80 3.95
C GLY A 64 -2.64 15.10 3.35
N ASN A 65 -2.02 15.55 2.25
CA ASN A 65 -2.48 16.70 1.46
C ASN A 65 -3.43 16.31 0.30
N GLY A 66 -3.89 15.06 0.24
CA GLY A 66 -4.70 14.55 -0.88
C GLY A 66 -6.02 15.30 -1.07
N GLN A 67 -6.64 15.78 0.00
CA GLN A 67 -7.87 16.56 -0.10
C GLN A 67 -7.66 17.90 -0.83
N LEU A 68 -6.51 18.55 -0.61
CA LEU A 68 -6.15 19.77 -1.32
C LEU A 68 -5.96 19.49 -2.82
N ILE A 69 -5.34 18.35 -3.16
CA ILE A 69 -5.16 17.92 -4.55
C ILE A 69 -6.51 17.67 -5.22
N VAL A 70 -7.46 17.04 -4.51
CA VAL A 70 -8.83 16.83 -5.00
C VAL A 70 -9.46 18.18 -5.36
N TRP A 71 -9.51 19.13 -4.41
CA TRP A 71 -10.11 20.44 -4.64
C TRP A 71 -9.41 21.23 -5.73
N ALA A 72 -8.07 21.22 -5.76
CA ALA A 72 -7.31 21.90 -6.80
C ALA A 72 -7.61 21.29 -8.19
N SER A 73 -7.61 19.96 -8.31
CA SER A 73 -7.90 19.29 -9.59
C SER A 73 -9.32 19.54 -10.09
N GLN A 74 -10.31 19.59 -9.18
CA GLN A 74 -11.71 19.85 -9.51
C GLN A 74 -11.90 21.31 -9.87
N GLY A 75 -11.40 22.22 -9.03
CA GLY A 75 -11.51 23.66 -9.25
C GLY A 75 -10.85 24.11 -10.54
N ILE A 76 -9.66 23.59 -10.88
CA ILE A 76 -9.01 23.91 -12.16
C ILE A 76 -9.82 23.35 -13.34
N ALA A 77 -10.41 22.16 -13.22
CA ALA A 77 -11.20 21.58 -14.31
C ALA A 77 -12.54 22.31 -14.52
N GLU A 78 -13.18 22.75 -13.44
CA GLU A 78 -14.38 23.58 -13.50
C GLU A 78 -14.07 24.97 -14.06
N LEU A 79 -12.98 25.60 -13.62
CA LEU A 79 -12.51 26.88 -14.16
C LEU A 79 -12.18 26.77 -15.65
N ALA A 80 -11.47 25.72 -16.05
CA ALA A 80 -11.20 25.43 -17.45
C ALA A 80 -12.50 25.25 -18.23
N SER A 81 -13.48 24.52 -17.70
CA SER A 81 -14.76 24.29 -18.37
C SER A 81 -15.59 25.58 -18.51
N ALA A 82 -15.64 26.41 -17.47
CA ALA A 82 -16.31 27.72 -17.50
C ALA A 82 -15.64 28.69 -18.49
N SER A 83 -14.32 28.55 -18.69
CA SER A 83 -13.58 29.38 -19.65
C SER A 83 -14.08 29.26 -21.08
N LEU A 84 -14.76 28.16 -21.45
CA LEU A 84 -15.31 28.01 -22.80
C LEU A 84 -16.36 29.08 -23.13
N SER A 85 -17.19 29.46 -22.16
CA SER A 85 -18.24 30.48 -22.33
C SER A 85 -17.86 31.87 -21.82
N GLU A 86 -17.03 31.94 -20.78
CA GLU A 86 -16.77 33.18 -20.04
C GLU A 86 -15.44 33.86 -20.42
N ASP A 87 -14.46 33.10 -20.94
CA ASP A 87 -13.12 33.61 -21.26
C ASP A 87 -13.02 34.09 -22.72
N LYS A 88 -13.53 35.31 -22.97
CA LYS A 88 -13.53 35.93 -24.31
C LYS A 88 -12.14 36.12 -24.93
N TYR A 89 -11.09 36.19 -24.10
CA TYR A 89 -9.72 36.43 -24.54
C TYR A 89 -8.89 35.14 -24.58
N GLY A 90 -9.44 34.01 -24.12
CA GLY A 90 -8.78 32.70 -24.13
C GLY A 90 -7.51 32.64 -23.27
N ILE A 91 -7.40 33.46 -22.22
CA ILE A 91 -6.22 33.48 -21.34
C ILE A 91 -6.09 32.13 -20.62
N VAL A 92 -7.19 31.61 -20.08
CA VAL A 92 -7.23 30.30 -19.41
C VAL A 92 -7.10 29.17 -20.43
N GLN A 93 -7.71 29.34 -21.61
CA GLN A 93 -7.66 28.34 -22.69
C GLN A 93 -6.23 28.15 -23.24
N LYS A 94 -5.39 29.19 -23.21
CA LYS A 94 -3.96 29.12 -23.56
C LYS A 94 -3.19 28.15 -22.67
N ASP A 95 -3.56 28.05 -21.39
CA ASP A 95 -2.91 27.18 -20.41
C ASP A 95 -3.52 25.77 -20.36
N LEU A 96 -4.61 25.53 -21.10
CA LEU A 96 -5.30 24.24 -21.15
C LEU A 96 -4.38 23.05 -21.51
N PRO A 97 -3.45 23.15 -22.48
CA PRO A 97 -2.51 22.07 -22.78
C PRO A 97 -1.62 21.71 -21.59
N VAL A 98 -1.20 22.72 -20.82
CA VAL A 98 -0.39 22.55 -19.61
C VAL A 98 -1.22 21.88 -18.53
N ILE A 99 -2.44 22.38 -18.28
CA ILE A 99 -3.38 21.82 -17.29
C ILE A 99 -3.66 20.33 -17.57
N ILE A 100 -4.02 19.99 -18.81
CA ILE A 100 -4.31 18.61 -19.22
C ILE A 100 -3.08 17.72 -19.01
N THR A 101 -1.90 18.19 -19.45
CA THR A 101 -0.64 17.44 -19.30
C THR A 101 -0.32 17.19 -17.83
N THR A 102 -0.48 18.19 -16.96
CA THR A 102 -0.24 18.05 -15.52
C THR A 102 -1.22 17.07 -14.87
N LEU A 103 -2.51 17.11 -15.22
CA LEU A 103 -3.51 16.17 -14.71
C LEU A 103 -3.22 14.73 -15.16
N VAL A 104 -2.77 14.53 -16.40
CA VAL A 104 -2.35 13.21 -16.90
C VAL A 104 -1.10 12.71 -16.17
N GLN A 105 -0.09 13.55 -15.96
CA GLN A 105 1.12 13.20 -15.20
C GLN A 105 0.79 12.83 -13.75
N LEU A 106 -0.11 13.59 -13.12
CA LEU A 106 -0.61 13.29 -11.78
C LEU A 106 -1.28 11.91 -11.75
N LYS A 107 -2.16 11.64 -12.71
CA LYS A 107 -2.83 10.35 -12.82
C LYS A 107 -1.85 9.19 -13.02
N GLN A 108 -0.87 9.34 -13.90
CA GLN A 108 0.17 8.34 -14.13
C GLN A 108 1.02 8.09 -12.87
N SER A 109 1.28 9.15 -12.09
CA SER A 109 2.01 9.03 -10.82
C SER A 109 1.21 8.28 -9.75
N LEU A 110 -0.11 8.49 -9.68
CA LEU A 110 -1.01 7.71 -8.84
C LEU A 110 -1.09 6.24 -9.27
N ASP A 111 -1.01 5.97 -10.58
CA ASP A 111 -0.99 4.59 -11.09
C ASP A 111 0.30 3.85 -10.72
N LYS A 112 1.45 4.55 -10.69
CA LYS A 112 2.72 4.00 -10.19
C LYS A 112 2.63 3.66 -8.70
N LEU A 113 1.90 4.43 -7.91
CA LEU A 113 1.70 4.19 -6.49
C LEU A 113 0.97 2.86 -6.20
N ASN A 114 0.13 2.38 -7.14
CA ASN A 114 -0.53 1.06 -7.02
C ASN A 114 0.45 -0.13 -7.04
N LYS A 115 1.66 0.06 -7.59
CA LYS A 115 2.69 -0.99 -7.66
C LYS A 115 3.51 -1.13 -6.38
N VAL A 116 3.30 -0.26 -5.39
CA VAL A 116 4.03 -0.30 -4.12
C VAL A 116 3.40 -1.35 -3.20
N PRO A 117 4.15 -2.41 -2.78
CA PRO A 117 3.64 -3.49 -1.94
C PRO A 117 3.00 -3.03 -0.62
N ALA A 118 3.39 -1.86 -0.12
CA ALA A 118 2.82 -1.23 1.07
C ALA A 118 1.34 -0.84 0.92
N LEU A 119 0.84 -0.65 -0.31
CA LEU A 119 -0.56 -0.33 -0.60
C LEU A 119 -1.34 -1.51 -1.20
N THR A 120 -0.65 -2.58 -1.58
CA THR A 120 -1.24 -3.78 -2.21
C THR A 120 -1.46 -4.93 -1.24
N ARG A 121 -0.87 -4.88 -0.04
CA ARG A 121 -1.06 -5.92 0.97
C ARG A 121 -2.49 -5.82 1.51
N LYS A 122 -3.30 -6.83 1.17
CA LYS A 122 -4.67 -7.14 1.63
C LYS A 122 -4.92 -7.09 3.16
N VAL A 123 -3.88 -6.74 3.94
CA VAL A 123 -3.84 -6.59 5.40
C VAL A 123 -4.15 -5.14 5.83
N ALA A 124 -4.06 -4.16 4.93
CA ALA A 124 -4.65 -2.84 5.14
C ALA A 124 -6.17 -2.98 4.98
N ALA A 125 -6.85 -3.28 6.08
CA ALA A 125 -8.30 -3.29 6.15
C ALA A 125 -8.88 -2.02 5.52
N LEU A 126 -10.13 -2.13 5.07
CA LEU A 126 -11.02 -1.15 4.44
C LEU A 126 -11.02 0.30 5.01
N ASP A 127 -10.26 0.57 6.08
CA ASP A 127 -10.11 1.83 6.80
C ASP A 127 -8.72 2.48 6.73
N ASP A 128 -7.77 1.98 5.95
CA ASP A 128 -6.51 2.72 5.75
C ASP A 128 -6.79 4.03 5.00
N PHE A 129 -6.66 5.15 5.72
CA PHE A 129 -6.80 6.51 5.22
C PHE A 129 -6.04 6.69 3.89
N ASN A 130 -4.87 6.09 3.76
CA ASN A 130 -4.06 6.16 2.54
C ASN A 130 -4.76 5.54 1.34
N TYR A 131 -5.39 4.38 1.51
CA TYR A 131 -6.12 3.71 0.43
C TYR A 131 -7.34 4.53 -0.01
N LYS A 132 -8.15 4.99 0.95
CA LYS A 132 -9.33 5.84 0.68
C LYS A 132 -8.93 7.14 0.00
N MET A 133 -7.91 7.83 0.53
CA MET A 133 -7.45 9.10 0.01
C MET A 133 -6.85 8.96 -1.39
N LYS A 134 -6.02 7.93 -1.63
CA LYS A 134 -5.50 7.64 -2.97
C LYS A 134 -6.64 7.44 -3.98
N ASN A 135 -7.66 6.66 -3.61
CA ASN A 135 -8.80 6.40 -4.48
C ASN A 135 -9.63 7.66 -4.72
N ALA A 136 -9.82 8.50 -3.70
CA ALA A 136 -10.49 9.79 -3.81
C ALA A 136 -9.76 10.73 -4.78
N VAL A 137 -8.43 10.89 -4.62
CA VAL A 137 -7.60 11.69 -5.54
C VAL A 137 -7.65 11.12 -6.96
N THR A 138 -7.56 9.78 -7.10
CA THR A 138 -7.61 9.14 -8.42
C THR A 138 -8.95 9.37 -9.11
N ALA A 139 -10.06 9.27 -8.37
CA ALA A 139 -11.41 9.51 -8.89
C ALA A 139 -11.60 10.99 -9.27
N ALA A 140 -11.15 11.92 -8.43
CA ALA A 140 -11.21 13.34 -8.70
C ALA A 140 -10.44 13.73 -9.97
N VAL A 141 -9.20 13.26 -10.12
CA VAL A 141 -8.39 13.55 -11.31
C VAL A 141 -9.01 12.95 -12.59
N LYS A 142 -9.54 11.73 -12.52
CA LYS A 142 -10.27 11.12 -13.65
C LYS A 142 -11.50 11.94 -14.03
N HIS A 143 -12.28 12.36 -13.04
CA HIS A 143 -13.47 13.19 -13.25
C HIS A 143 -13.10 14.54 -13.88
N SER A 144 -12.07 15.21 -13.35
CA SER A 144 -11.55 16.47 -13.88
C SER A 144 -11.12 16.37 -15.34
N LEU A 145 -10.34 15.34 -15.68
CA LEU A 145 -9.93 15.09 -17.07
C LEU A 145 -11.13 14.80 -17.97
N PHE A 146 -12.06 13.96 -17.51
CA PHE A 146 -13.27 13.66 -18.26
C PHE A 146 -14.11 14.91 -18.52
N ASN A 147 -14.30 15.77 -17.52
CA ASN A 147 -15.05 17.01 -17.65
C ASN A 147 -14.42 17.97 -18.68
N ILE A 148 -13.09 18.12 -18.65
CA ILE A 148 -12.37 18.91 -19.66
C ILE A 148 -12.56 18.29 -21.05
N CYS A 149 -12.39 16.97 -21.18
CA CYS A 149 -12.59 16.25 -22.44
C CYS A 149 -14.02 16.41 -22.99
N LEU A 150 -15.02 16.41 -22.10
CA LEU A 150 -16.42 16.55 -22.47
C LEU A 150 -16.72 17.97 -23.01
N ASN A 151 -16.24 19.01 -22.34
CA ASN A 151 -16.54 20.40 -22.73
C ASN A 151 -15.72 20.86 -23.94
N PHE A 152 -14.45 20.44 -24.04
CA PHE A 152 -13.55 20.86 -25.12
C PHE A 152 -13.43 19.86 -26.26
N GLY A 153 -14.23 18.78 -26.26
CA GLY A 153 -14.10 17.64 -27.17
C GLY A 153 -13.97 18.00 -28.66
N GLU A 154 -14.73 18.99 -29.11
CA GLU A 154 -14.73 19.46 -30.51
C GLU A 154 -13.46 20.25 -30.87
N TYR A 155 -12.81 20.86 -29.88
CA TYR A 155 -11.64 21.72 -30.01
C TYR A 155 -10.33 20.98 -29.67
N PHE A 156 -10.38 19.68 -29.37
CA PHE A 156 -9.20 18.93 -28.91
C PHE A 156 -8.05 18.88 -29.93
N ASN A 157 -8.38 18.96 -31.21
CA ASN A 157 -7.41 18.95 -32.31
C ASN A 157 -6.64 20.28 -32.43
N ASP A 158 -7.15 21.36 -31.85
CA ASP A 158 -6.55 22.70 -31.93
C ASP A 158 -5.51 22.93 -30.80
N PHE A 159 -5.52 22.09 -29.76
CA PHE A 159 -4.57 22.21 -28.67
C PHE A 159 -3.22 21.55 -28.99
N PRO A 160 -2.08 22.21 -28.70
CA PRO A 160 -0.75 21.62 -28.86
C PRO A 160 -0.46 20.61 -27.74
N LEU A 161 -1.12 19.45 -27.79
CA LEU A 161 -0.89 18.34 -26.85
C LEU A 161 0.16 17.37 -27.39
N SER A 162 0.99 16.83 -26.49
CA SER A 162 1.92 15.76 -26.86
C SER A 162 1.16 14.50 -27.26
N LYS A 163 1.69 13.75 -28.24
CA LYS A 163 1.12 12.49 -28.73
C LYS A 163 0.90 11.47 -27.61
N ASP A 164 1.79 11.45 -26.62
CA ASP A 164 1.69 10.54 -25.47
C ASP A 164 0.48 10.87 -24.57
N VAL A 165 0.19 12.17 -24.40
CA VAL A 165 -0.95 12.65 -23.61
C VAL A 165 -2.25 12.34 -24.34
N LEU A 166 -2.31 12.59 -25.65
CA LEU A 166 -3.46 12.26 -26.49
C LEU A 166 -3.76 10.75 -26.47
N GLN A 167 -2.72 9.92 -26.66
CA GLN A 167 -2.84 8.47 -26.58
C GLN A 167 -3.35 8.04 -25.19
N TYR A 168 -2.83 8.64 -24.12
CA TYR A 168 -3.28 8.35 -22.77
C TYR A 168 -4.77 8.65 -22.57
N LEU A 169 -5.24 9.82 -23.04
CA LEU A 169 -6.64 10.24 -22.95
C LEU A 169 -7.55 9.32 -23.79
N GLN A 170 -7.16 8.98 -25.01
CA GLN A 170 -7.90 8.07 -25.88
C GLN A 170 -8.07 6.69 -25.23
N VAL A 171 -6.99 6.12 -24.68
CA VAL A 171 -6.99 4.79 -24.07
C VAL A 171 -7.75 4.76 -22.73
N ASN A 172 -7.62 5.79 -21.89
CA ASN A 172 -8.10 5.73 -20.51
C ASN A 172 -9.44 6.44 -20.26
N ILE A 173 -9.82 7.40 -21.11
CA ILE A 173 -10.98 8.28 -20.88
C ILE A 173 -12.05 8.14 -21.98
N MET A 174 -11.74 7.42 -23.07
CA MET A 174 -12.60 7.26 -24.26
C MET A 174 -12.98 8.60 -24.91
N LEU A 175 -12.06 9.15 -25.69
CA LEU A 175 -12.43 10.00 -26.82
C LEU A 175 -12.86 9.08 -27.97
N LYS A 176 -14.10 8.57 -27.95
CA LYS A 176 -14.59 7.63 -28.99
C LYS A 176 -14.94 8.34 -30.32
N ASN A 177 -14.88 9.68 -30.39
CA ASN A 177 -15.44 10.46 -31.50
C ASN A 177 -14.49 11.55 -32.06
N CYS A 178 -13.18 11.34 -32.09
CA CYS A 178 -12.33 12.12 -32.99
C CYS A 178 -12.20 11.33 -34.30
N ASN A 179 -13.10 11.63 -35.25
CA ASN A 179 -12.96 11.20 -36.65
C ASN A 179 -11.71 11.82 -37.29
#